data_AF-A0AAU8R8Z2-F1
#
_entry.id   AF-A0AAU8R8Z2-F1
#
_cell.length_a   1.000
_cell.length_b   1.000
_cell.length_c   1.000
_cell.angle_alpha   90.00
_cell.angle_beta   90.00
_cell.angle_gamma   90.00
#
_symmetry.space_group_name_H-M   'P 1'
#
loop_
_entity.id
_entity.type
_entity.pdbx_description
1 polymer ?
#
loop_
_entity_poly.entity_id
_entity_poly.type
_entity_poly.pdbx_seq_one_letter_code
_entity_poly.pdbx_strand_id
1 'polypeptide(L)'
;MQKLPKLFIYLLGIIFVINLIQSYFTDLIFDEAYYWHYAQNMAWGYFDHPPMVAFLVKLSSFFFEGELGVRFMSCLLSIGTLIFIWLVIDNPKKKDYVLHFFVLTFSMTLLNAYGFFTLPDTPLLFFTAVFLYVYKKFITAPSVVLAIILGLVMSALMYSKYHAVLVIIFILLSNIKLVLNKYAWLAVFVALLGYLPHFLWLYENNFVSIKYHLFERPNRAYEFNDYTVGFFLNLLALFGFTFFWVYKALWKTKRTDAFNRALLFLTYGTILFFFISSFNRRIQTQWIIVISISLAIIAFNYMLENENAKKWIYRMGLVNIVLLVFVRFILVFEEISPLHYESHGNKEWAASISDRVGDTPVVFENSYRNAPMYAFYSGNTSFSLNNVMYRRNQYSIDDSESKVQHKRVLYVSQYLSKGDIAVDLPKQKKGFGVYMDNFESFRKLRAILDKSEISLKNDSPIDLKIYNPYDFDIAINKLKYSVVYHTQYKRPEEIIGITPIPKNPNLTVLKAKDTLYYSFTLPAFKMENPGYFKVAISENGLQPGMNGDNIKLVN
;
A
#
# COMPACT_ATOMS: atom_id res chain seq x y z
N MET A 1 13.60 33.56 4.75
CA MET A 1 12.22 33.03 4.72
C MET A 1 11.27 34.13 5.16
N GLN A 2 10.12 34.31 4.50
CA GLN A 2 9.07 35.22 5.03
C GLN A 2 8.61 34.69 6.40
N LYS A 3 8.55 35.56 7.42
CA LYS A 3 8.00 35.18 8.73
C LYS A 3 6.55 34.72 8.55
N LEU A 4 6.21 33.55 9.10
CA LEU A 4 4.84 33.04 9.12
C LEU A 4 3.95 33.94 10.00
N PRO A 5 2.68 34.22 9.62
CA PRO A 5 1.76 34.96 10.49
C PRO A 5 1.57 34.27 11.85
N LYS A 6 1.40 35.02 12.94
CA LYS A 6 1.16 34.44 14.29
C LYS A 6 -0.05 33.49 14.30
N LEU A 7 -1.16 33.92 13.68
CA LEU A 7 -2.37 33.09 13.53
C LEU A 7 -2.08 31.77 12.80
N PHE A 8 -1.18 31.79 11.81
CA PHE A 8 -0.81 30.59 11.07
C PHE A 8 -0.13 29.59 12.00
N ILE A 9 0.82 30.05 12.82
CA ILE A 9 1.55 29.21 13.78
C ILE A 9 0.59 28.63 14.82
N TYR A 10 -0.34 29.41 15.35
CA TYR A 10 -1.32 28.92 16.33
C TYR A 10 -2.25 27.86 15.75
N LEU A 11 -2.83 28.08 14.58
CA LEU A 11 -3.70 27.09 13.93
C LEU A 11 -2.93 25.81 13.56
N LEU A 12 -1.67 25.95 13.14
CA LEU A 12 -0.80 24.83 12.87
C LEU A 12 -0.53 24.00 14.14
N GLY A 13 -0.26 24.67 15.27
CA GLY A 13 -0.08 24.03 16.57
C GLY A 13 -1.35 23.32 17.05
N ILE A 14 -2.53 23.94 16.86
CA ILE A 14 -3.82 23.32 17.17
C ILE A 14 -4.03 22.03 16.35
N ILE A 15 -3.82 22.08 15.03
CA ILE A 15 -3.96 20.88 14.18
C ILE A 15 -2.97 19.80 14.58
N PHE A 16 -1.74 20.18 14.93
CA PHE A 16 -0.74 19.23 15.39
C PHE A 16 -1.21 18.50 16.66
N VAL A 17 -1.67 19.26 17.66
CA VAL A 17 -2.19 18.70 18.91
C VAL A 17 -3.42 17.82 18.66
N ILE A 18 -4.36 18.26 17.83
CA ILE A 18 -5.55 17.44 17.48
C ILE A 18 -5.12 16.14 16.80
N ASN A 19 -4.13 16.17 15.89
CA ASN A 19 -3.63 14.97 15.25
C ASN A 19 -2.94 14.03 16.25
N LEU A 20 -2.14 14.55 17.19
CA LEU A 20 -1.53 13.73 18.25
C LEU A 20 -2.59 13.06 19.13
N ILE A 21 -3.62 13.82 19.55
CA ILE A 21 -4.74 13.28 20.33
C ILE A 21 -5.43 12.17 19.54
N GLN A 22 -5.78 12.42 18.27
CA GLN A 22 -6.40 11.42 17.43
C GLN A 22 -5.52 10.16 17.28
N SER A 23 -4.23 10.35 17.01
CA SER A 23 -3.28 9.25 16.81
C SER A 23 -3.09 8.39 18.06
N TYR A 24 -3.25 8.96 19.26
CA TYR A 24 -3.15 8.23 20.53
C TYR A 24 -4.41 7.41 20.84
N PHE A 25 -5.60 7.98 20.63
CA PHE A 25 -6.86 7.35 21.02
C PHE A 25 -7.49 6.43 19.97
N THR A 26 -7.03 6.48 18.72
CA THR A 26 -7.56 5.59 17.66
C THR A 26 -6.72 4.33 17.61
N ASP A 27 -7.29 3.13 17.63
CA ASP A 27 -6.50 1.91 17.40
C ASP A 27 -5.92 1.88 15.97
N LEU A 28 -4.86 1.10 15.75
CA LEU A 28 -4.32 0.85 14.41
C LEU A 28 -5.37 0.30 13.45
N ILE A 29 -5.30 0.75 12.20
CA ILE A 29 -5.96 0.06 11.08
C ILE A 29 -5.04 -1.05 10.52
N PHE A 30 -5.58 -1.99 9.75
CA PHE A 30 -4.81 -3.14 9.26
C PHE A 30 -3.56 -2.77 8.48
N ASP A 31 -3.63 -1.73 7.64
CA ASP A 31 -2.49 -1.29 6.84
C ASP A 31 -1.37 -0.74 7.74
N GLU A 32 -1.70 -0.03 8.83
CA GLU A 32 -0.70 0.49 9.77
C GLU A 32 0.00 -0.63 10.55
N ALA A 33 -0.75 -1.63 11.03
CA ALA A 33 -0.16 -2.79 11.66
C ALA A 33 0.80 -3.51 10.69
N TYR A 34 0.39 -3.65 9.43
CA TYR A 34 1.22 -4.24 8.39
C TYR A 34 2.49 -3.43 8.08
N TYR A 35 2.43 -2.10 8.08
CA TYR A 35 3.62 -1.25 7.95
C TYR A 35 4.48 -1.17 9.23
N TRP A 36 3.88 -1.41 10.39
CA TRP A 36 4.64 -1.64 11.62
C TRP A 36 5.43 -2.95 11.54
N HIS A 37 4.88 -4.01 10.94
CA HIS A 37 5.63 -5.24 10.66
C HIS A 37 6.84 -4.98 9.74
N TYR A 38 6.67 -4.12 8.72
CA TYR A 38 7.79 -3.69 7.87
C TYR A 38 8.91 -3.04 8.70
N ALA A 39 8.53 -2.15 9.62
CA ALA A 39 9.47 -1.42 10.47
C ALA A 39 10.24 -2.30 11.46
N GLN A 40 9.79 -3.53 11.73
CA GLN A 40 10.53 -4.48 12.57
C GLN A 40 11.81 -5.00 11.89
N ASN A 41 11.80 -5.10 10.56
CA ASN A 41 12.96 -5.53 9.76
C ASN A 41 13.20 -4.54 8.63
N MET A 42 13.90 -3.45 8.95
CA MET A 42 14.14 -2.36 7.99
C MET A 42 14.88 -2.86 6.75
N ALA A 43 14.24 -2.66 5.60
CA ALA A 43 14.79 -2.97 4.28
C ALA A 43 14.62 -1.78 3.32
N TRP A 44 15.31 -1.83 2.18
CA TRP A 44 15.22 -0.81 1.14
C TRP A 44 13.96 -0.92 0.26
N GLY A 45 13.09 -1.91 0.52
CA GLY A 45 11.78 -2.06 -0.08
C GLY A 45 11.00 -3.18 0.61
N TYR A 46 9.71 -3.26 0.28
CA TYR A 46 8.79 -4.27 0.81
C TYR A 46 7.89 -4.78 -0.30
N PHE A 47 7.13 -5.84 -0.02
CA PHE A 47 6.36 -6.58 -1.00
C PHE A 47 5.51 -5.70 -1.93
N ASP A 48 4.83 -4.68 -1.40
CA ASP A 48 3.95 -3.81 -2.18
C ASP A 48 4.32 -2.32 -2.18
N HIS A 49 5.29 -1.89 -1.37
CA HIS A 49 5.66 -0.48 -1.25
C HIS A 49 7.17 -0.27 -1.09
N PRO A 50 7.70 0.90 -1.49
CA PRO A 50 9.03 1.33 -1.08
C PRO A 50 9.06 1.66 0.44
N PRO A 51 10.24 1.92 1.03
CA PRO A 51 10.48 1.78 2.45
C PRO A 51 10.11 3.00 3.31
N MET A 52 9.70 4.14 2.73
CA MET A 52 9.53 5.37 3.51
C MET A 52 8.48 5.24 4.60
N VAL A 53 7.38 4.52 4.37
CA VAL A 53 6.35 4.31 5.40
C VAL A 53 6.92 3.56 6.61
N ALA A 54 7.69 2.49 6.38
CA ALA A 54 8.34 1.72 7.43
C ALA A 54 9.40 2.56 8.15
N PHE A 55 10.16 3.37 7.41
CA PHE A 55 11.12 4.31 7.98
C PHE A 55 10.45 5.32 8.92
N LEU A 56 9.29 5.87 8.54
CA LEU A 56 8.53 6.79 9.38
C LEU A 56 8.00 6.11 10.66
N VAL A 57 7.51 4.87 10.55
CA VAL A 57 7.10 4.09 11.72
C VAL A 57 8.30 3.83 12.64
N LYS A 58 9.42 3.37 12.09
CA LYS A 58 10.64 3.11 12.88
C LYS A 58 11.19 4.37 13.54
N LEU A 59 11.12 5.50 12.85
CA LEU A 59 11.54 6.79 13.41
C LEU A 59 10.59 7.25 14.50
N SER A 60 9.28 7.05 14.34
CA SER A 60 8.27 7.38 15.36
C SER A 60 8.46 6.56 16.64
N SER A 61 8.85 5.29 16.52
CA SER A 61 9.01 4.40 17.66
C SER A 61 10.23 4.71 18.55
N PHE A 62 11.12 5.61 18.14
CA PHE A 62 12.17 6.14 19.01
C PHE A 62 11.66 7.22 19.98
N PHE A 63 10.49 7.80 19.72
CA PHE A 63 9.92 8.89 20.55
C PHE A 63 8.76 8.43 21.42
N PHE A 64 7.95 7.50 20.93
CA PHE A 64 6.74 7.03 21.60
C PHE A 64 6.54 5.53 21.39
N GLU A 65 5.80 4.90 22.29
CA GLU A 65 5.30 3.53 22.15
C GLU A 65 3.84 3.52 21.66
N GLY A 66 3.29 2.33 21.46
CA GLY A 66 1.89 2.15 21.02
C GLY A 66 1.59 2.83 19.69
N GLU A 67 0.37 3.32 19.56
CA GLU A 67 -0.17 3.91 18.32
C GLU A 67 0.56 5.21 17.95
N LEU A 68 0.96 6.01 18.94
CA LEU A 68 1.82 7.17 18.71
C LEU A 68 3.20 6.78 18.19
N GLY A 69 3.74 5.65 18.67
CA GLY A 69 4.97 5.06 18.14
C GLY A 69 4.89 4.64 16.67
N VAL A 70 3.69 4.56 16.10
CA VAL A 70 3.45 4.33 14.66
C VAL A 70 3.22 5.63 13.89
N ARG A 71 2.66 6.66 14.55
CA ARG A 71 2.03 7.83 13.89
C ARG A 71 2.72 9.17 14.09
N PHE A 72 3.63 9.31 15.06
CA PHE A 72 4.19 10.60 15.44
C PHE A 72 4.83 11.38 14.28
N MET A 73 5.64 10.72 13.43
CA MET A 73 6.24 11.38 12.27
C MET A 73 5.20 11.79 11.22
N SER A 74 4.11 11.03 11.07
CA SER A 74 3.01 11.38 10.17
C SER A 74 2.33 12.68 10.59
N CYS A 75 2.13 12.88 11.91
CA CYS A 75 1.65 14.14 12.44
C CYS A 75 2.60 15.30 12.10
N LEU A 76 3.91 15.13 12.26
CA LEU A 76 4.90 16.15 11.90
C LEU A 76 4.93 16.45 10.39
N LEU A 77 4.89 15.42 9.55
CA LEU A 77 4.86 15.60 8.09
C LEU A 77 3.59 16.29 7.62
N SER A 78 2.45 16.07 8.29
CA SER A 78 1.21 16.79 7.98
C SER A 78 1.36 18.30 8.18
N ILE A 79 2.02 18.70 9.27
CA ILE A 79 2.35 20.09 9.58
C ILE A 79 3.33 20.67 8.56
N GLY A 80 4.37 19.92 8.22
CA GLY A 80 5.32 20.27 7.16
C GLY A 80 4.62 20.48 5.81
N THR A 81 3.65 19.63 5.47
CA THR A 81 2.88 19.71 4.22
C THR A 81 2.16 21.06 4.12
N LEU A 82 1.44 21.45 5.18
CA LEU A 82 0.73 22.75 5.23
C LEU A 82 1.69 23.94 5.13
N ILE A 83 2.86 23.86 5.79
CA ILE A 83 3.90 24.90 5.68
C ILE A 83 4.36 25.03 4.23
N PHE A 84 4.70 23.93 3.56
CA PHE A 84 5.23 24.00 2.19
C PHE A 84 4.17 24.46 1.19
N ILE A 85 2.91 24.04 1.31
CA ILE A 85 1.80 24.58 0.51
C ILE A 85 1.71 26.10 0.69
N TRP A 86 1.73 26.59 1.94
CA TRP A 86 1.68 28.02 2.24
C TRP A 86 2.88 28.81 1.67
N LEU A 87 4.08 28.23 1.74
CA LEU A 87 5.30 28.84 1.22
C LEU A 87 5.32 28.92 -0.31
N VAL A 88 4.64 28.00 -1.00
CA VAL A 88 4.52 27.98 -2.47
C VAL A 88 3.57 29.05 -3.00
N ILE A 89 2.55 29.44 -2.24
CA ILE A 89 1.56 30.44 -2.66
C ILE A 89 2.19 31.83 -2.66
N ASP A 90 2.21 32.54 -3.79
CA ASP A 90 2.84 33.88 -3.91
C ASP A 90 1.84 35.04 -3.86
N ASN A 91 0.57 34.78 -3.56
CA ASN A 91 -0.44 35.85 -3.53
C ASN A 91 -0.12 36.88 -2.41
N PRO A 92 0.04 38.18 -2.74
CA PRO A 92 0.36 39.22 -1.76
C PRO A 92 -0.65 39.32 -0.60
N LYS A 93 -1.94 39.01 -0.86
CA LYS A 93 -3.01 39.06 0.14
C LYS A 93 -3.08 37.82 1.03
N LYS A 94 -2.30 36.76 0.77
CA LYS A 94 -2.47 35.46 1.45
C LYS A 94 -2.49 35.58 2.98
N LYS A 95 -1.68 36.47 3.55
CA LYS A 95 -1.52 36.69 5.00
C LYS A 95 -2.81 37.18 5.67
N ASP A 96 -3.69 37.87 4.94
CA ASP A 96 -4.97 38.34 5.47
C ASP A 96 -6.02 37.22 5.51
N TYR A 97 -5.74 36.10 4.83
CA TYR A 97 -6.67 34.98 4.62
C TYR A 97 -6.13 33.66 5.19
N VAL A 98 -5.29 33.73 6.25
CA VAL A 98 -4.77 32.55 6.96
C VAL A 98 -5.89 31.60 7.38
N LEU A 99 -6.99 32.11 7.94
CA LEU A 99 -8.11 31.26 8.35
C LEU A 99 -8.73 30.50 7.17
N HIS A 100 -8.86 31.16 6.01
CA HIS A 100 -9.43 30.53 4.82
C HIS A 100 -8.51 29.43 4.26
N PHE A 101 -7.19 29.57 4.42
CA PHE A 101 -6.23 28.54 4.06
C PHE A 101 -6.45 27.26 4.88
N PHE A 102 -6.59 27.41 6.20
CA PHE A 102 -6.84 26.28 7.09
C PHE A 102 -8.23 25.69 6.88
N VAL A 103 -9.27 26.51 6.63
CA VAL A 103 -10.60 25.99 6.29
C VAL A 103 -10.55 25.16 5.01
N LEU A 104 -9.90 25.66 3.94
CA LEU A 104 -9.76 24.92 2.69
C LEU A 104 -9.00 23.59 2.90
N THR A 105 -7.81 23.64 3.50
CA THR A 105 -6.94 22.46 3.61
C THR A 105 -7.45 21.43 4.61
N PHE A 106 -7.96 21.87 5.77
CA PHE A 106 -8.53 20.96 6.78
C PHE A 106 -9.85 20.34 6.34
N SER A 107 -10.58 20.98 5.40
CA SER A 107 -11.78 20.41 4.78
C SER A 107 -11.49 19.34 3.71
N MET A 108 -10.24 19.12 3.31
CA MET A 108 -9.91 18.06 2.35
C MET A 108 -9.84 16.72 3.11
N THR A 109 -10.84 15.86 2.89
CA THR A 109 -11.08 14.60 3.64
C THR A 109 -9.81 13.78 3.83
N LEU A 110 -9.10 13.48 2.75
CA LEU A 110 -7.93 12.61 2.82
C LEU A 110 -6.71 13.33 3.39
N LEU A 111 -6.47 14.60 3.03
CA LEU A 111 -5.36 15.38 3.62
C LEU A 111 -5.51 15.47 5.15
N ASN A 112 -6.75 15.51 5.64
CA ASN A 112 -7.07 15.44 7.06
C ASN A 112 -6.75 14.07 7.68
N ALA A 113 -7.15 12.97 7.04
CA ALA A 113 -6.92 11.60 7.52
C ALA A 113 -5.44 11.22 7.60
N TYR A 114 -4.65 11.54 6.56
CA TYR A 114 -3.20 11.32 6.54
C TYR A 114 -2.42 12.25 7.48
N GLY A 115 -3.12 13.12 8.22
CA GLY A 115 -2.55 13.90 9.31
C GLY A 115 -2.31 13.09 10.59
N PHE A 116 -2.99 11.96 10.76
CA PHE A 116 -2.90 11.14 11.97
C PHE A 116 -2.76 9.63 11.70
N PHE A 117 -2.94 9.17 10.46
CA PHE A 117 -2.58 7.81 10.03
C PHE A 117 -1.21 7.75 9.35
N THR A 118 -0.46 6.66 9.55
CA THR A 118 0.81 6.39 8.86
C THR A 118 0.61 5.43 7.70
N LEU A 119 0.50 6.01 6.51
CA LEU A 119 0.32 5.29 5.25
C LEU A 119 1.33 5.80 4.21
N PRO A 120 1.60 5.07 3.11
CA PRO A 120 2.54 5.51 2.05
C PRO A 120 2.18 6.87 1.44
N ASP A 121 0.91 7.25 1.52
CA ASP A 121 0.39 8.53 1.06
C ASP A 121 0.83 9.72 1.93
N THR A 122 1.08 9.51 3.22
CA THR A 122 1.53 10.58 4.13
C THR A 122 2.86 11.21 3.69
N PRO A 123 3.96 10.46 3.50
CA PRO A 123 5.18 11.03 2.96
C PRO A 123 5.04 11.47 1.50
N LEU A 124 4.19 10.82 0.70
CA LEU A 124 3.94 11.22 -0.70
C LEU A 124 3.40 12.65 -0.77
N LEU A 125 2.42 13.01 0.07
CA LEU A 125 1.85 14.36 0.12
C LEU A 125 2.90 15.38 0.57
N PHE A 126 3.65 15.07 1.64
CA PHE A 126 4.70 15.94 2.15
C PHE A 126 5.78 16.22 1.10
N PHE A 127 6.38 15.17 0.53
CA PHE A 127 7.42 15.33 -0.48
C PHE A 127 6.88 15.92 -1.78
N THR A 128 5.60 15.77 -2.11
CA THR A 128 4.99 16.50 -3.24
C THR A 128 4.96 18.01 -2.97
N ALA A 129 4.57 18.42 -1.76
CA ALA A 129 4.58 19.84 -1.39
C ALA A 129 6.00 20.42 -1.38
N VAL A 130 6.98 19.68 -0.84
CA VAL A 130 8.41 20.06 -0.87
C VAL A 130 8.92 20.11 -2.31
N PHE A 131 8.57 19.12 -3.13
CA PHE A 131 8.96 19.05 -4.54
C PHE A 131 8.46 20.28 -5.30
N LEU A 132 7.18 20.64 -5.16
CA LEU A 132 6.62 21.82 -5.82
C LEU A 132 7.28 23.12 -5.33
N TYR A 133 7.61 23.21 -4.04
CA TYR A 133 8.35 24.35 -3.48
C TYR A 133 9.75 24.51 -4.06
N VAL A 134 10.53 23.42 -4.11
CA VAL A 134 11.88 23.43 -4.66
C VAL A 134 11.84 23.64 -6.18
N TYR A 135 10.92 22.97 -6.87
CA TYR A 135 10.72 23.12 -8.31
C TYR A 135 10.42 24.57 -8.70
N LYS A 136 9.55 25.25 -7.96
CA LYS A 136 9.24 26.67 -8.18
C LYS A 136 10.46 27.56 -8.12
N LYS A 137 11.35 27.35 -7.15
CA LYS A 137 12.63 28.08 -7.07
C LYS A 137 13.58 27.69 -8.20
N PHE A 138 13.64 26.39 -8.51
CA PHE A 138 14.51 25.84 -9.54
C PHE A 138 14.22 26.41 -10.92
N ILE A 139 12.94 26.57 -11.30
CA ILE A 139 12.58 27.15 -12.60
C ILE A 139 12.83 28.66 -12.71
N THR A 140 12.94 29.37 -11.58
CA THR A 140 13.29 30.80 -11.55
C THR A 140 14.79 31.03 -11.63
N ALA A 141 15.57 30.29 -10.85
CA ALA A 141 17.02 30.47 -10.77
C ALA A 141 17.73 29.12 -10.55
N PRO A 142 17.88 28.29 -11.60
CA PRO A 142 18.46 26.96 -11.46
C PRO A 142 19.94 27.05 -11.04
N SER A 143 20.33 26.21 -10.09
CA SER A 143 21.69 26.13 -9.54
C SER A 143 22.05 24.70 -9.16
N VAL A 144 23.34 24.43 -8.95
CA VAL A 144 23.82 23.11 -8.49
C VAL A 144 23.14 22.71 -7.17
N VAL A 145 23.04 23.63 -6.22
CA VAL A 145 22.41 23.36 -4.91
C VAL A 145 20.93 23.01 -5.08
N LEU A 146 20.18 23.78 -5.86
CA LEU A 146 18.77 23.47 -6.11
C LEU A 146 18.59 22.17 -6.89
N ALA A 147 19.50 21.82 -7.79
CA ALA A 147 19.48 20.54 -8.50
C ALA A 147 19.68 19.36 -7.54
N ILE A 148 20.67 19.44 -6.64
CA ILE A 148 20.91 18.40 -5.62
C ILE A 148 19.69 18.26 -4.71
N ILE A 149 19.16 19.37 -4.17
CA ILE A 149 17.97 19.34 -3.31
C ILE A 149 16.78 18.75 -4.07
N LEU A 150 16.54 19.17 -5.31
CA LEU A 150 15.44 18.66 -6.13
C LEU A 150 15.59 17.14 -6.37
N GLY A 151 16.81 16.67 -6.66
CA GLY A 151 17.10 15.25 -6.84
C GLY A 151 16.87 14.42 -5.58
N LEU A 152 17.32 14.91 -4.42
CA LEU A 152 17.07 14.26 -3.13
C LEU A 152 15.58 14.20 -2.80
N VAL A 153 14.84 15.28 -3.07
CA VAL A 153 13.38 15.32 -2.87
C VAL A 153 12.67 14.37 -3.84
N MET A 154 13.10 14.27 -5.10
CA MET A 154 12.58 13.28 -6.05
C MET A 154 12.81 11.85 -5.57
N SER A 155 13.99 11.56 -5.03
CA SER A 155 14.30 10.24 -4.45
C SER A 155 13.39 9.93 -3.26
N ALA A 156 13.26 10.86 -2.30
CA ALA A 156 12.38 10.69 -1.14
C ALA A 156 10.89 10.55 -1.52
N LEU A 157 10.47 11.27 -2.57
CA LEU A 157 9.14 11.15 -3.15
C LEU A 157 8.92 9.75 -3.73
N MET A 158 9.87 9.22 -4.51
CA MET A 158 9.81 7.87 -5.07
C MET A 158 9.83 6.78 -3.98
N TYR A 159 10.57 7.00 -2.90
CA TYR A 159 10.56 6.13 -1.72
C TYR A 159 9.22 6.13 -0.96
N SER A 160 8.34 7.09 -1.21
CA SER A 160 7.02 7.17 -0.56
C SER A 160 6.04 6.18 -1.18
N LYS A 161 5.89 6.22 -2.50
CA LYS A 161 4.90 5.40 -3.23
C LYS A 161 5.24 5.39 -4.72
N TYR A 162 5.05 4.28 -5.42
CA TYR A 162 5.32 4.20 -6.87
C TYR A 162 4.55 5.21 -7.72
N HIS A 163 3.38 5.68 -7.26
CA HIS A 163 2.61 6.74 -7.91
C HIS A 163 3.33 8.10 -7.97
N ALA A 164 4.38 8.30 -7.17
CA ALA A 164 5.27 9.46 -7.22
C ALA A 164 5.83 9.73 -8.62
N VAL A 165 6.01 8.67 -9.44
CA VAL A 165 6.49 8.82 -10.82
C VAL A 165 5.58 9.72 -11.66
N LEU A 166 4.28 9.69 -11.41
CA LEU A 166 3.30 10.54 -12.09
C LEU A 166 3.56 12.03 -11.80
N VAL A 167 3.96 12.35 -10.56
CA VAL A 167 4.29 13.73 -10.17
C VAL A 167 5.46 14.24 -11.00
N ILE A 168 6.53 13.47 -11.05
CA ILE A 168 7.77 13.83 -11.77
C ILE A 168 7.49 13.96 -13.27
N ILE A 169 6.82 12.97 -13.87
CA ILE A 169 6.53 12.94 -15.31
C ILE A 169 5.63 14.10 -15.70
N PHE A 170 4.52 14.35 -15.01
CA PHE A 170 3.61 15.42 -15.41
C PHE A 170 4.23 16.81 -15.23
N ILE A 171 5.11 16.98 -14.24
CA ILE A 171 5.86 18.23 -14.07
C ILE A 171 6.89 18.40 -15.19
N LEU A 172 7.59 17.33 -15.62
CA LEU A 172 8.46 17.36 -16.79
C LEU A 172 7.68 17.71 -18.08
N LEU A 173 6.53 17.07 -18.31
CA LEU A 173 5.67 17.35 -19.47
C LEU A 173 5.13 18.78 -19.47
N SER A 174 4.97 19.38 -18.30
CA SER A 174 4.62 20.79 -18.15
C SER A 174 5.72 21.74 -18.64
N ASN A 175 6.97 21.28 -18.70
CA ASN A 175 8.11 22.08 -19.12
C ASN A 175 9.17 21.20 -19.81
N ILE A 176 8.88 20.74 -21.03
CA ILE A 176 9.76 19.82 -21.75
C ILE A 176 11.17 20.39 -22.00
N LYS A 177 11.33 21.73 -21.99
CA LYS A 177 12.64 22.39 -22.12
C LYS A 177 13.62 22.00 -21.01
N LEU A 178 13.15 21.45 -19.89
CA LEU A 178 14.00 20.92 -18.83
C LEU A 178 14.94 19.81 -19.31
N VAL A 179 14.60 19.07 -20.38
CA VAL A 179 15.50 18.03 -20.93
C VAL A 179 16.79 18.62 -21.55
N LEU A 180 16.79 19.93 -21.84
CA LEU A 180 17.97 20.66 -22.32
C LEU A 180 18.74 21.34 -21.17
N ASN A 181 18.22 21.29 -19.94
CA ASN A 181 18.81 21.98 -18.78
C ASN A 181 19.78 21.06 -18.04
N LYS A 182 21.07 21.42 -18.01
CA LYS A 182 22.12 20.66 -17.31
C LYS A 182 21.86 20.44 -15.82
N TYR A 183 21.23 21.41 -15.14
CA TYR A 183 20.88 21.28 -13.73
C TYR A 183 19.70 20.32 -13.51
N ALA A 184 18.80 20.20 -14.48
CA ALA A 184 17.71 19.22 -14.41
C ALA A 184 18.27 17.79 -14.55
N TRP A 185 19.25 17.60 -15.45
CA TRP A 185 19.99 16.33 -15.53
C TRP A 185 20.77 16.00 -14.26
N LEU A 186 21.39 16.99 -13.61
CA LEU A 186 22.01 16.79 -12.30
C LEU A 186 20.98 16.36 -11.25
N ALA A 187 19.79 16.96 -11.22
CA ALA A 187 18.72 16.54 -10.31
C ALA A 187 18.27 15.10 -10.58
N VAL A 188 18.13 14.69 -11.84
CA VAL A 188 17.82 13.31 -12.24
C VAL A 188 18.93 12.35 -11.79
N PHE A 189 20.19 12.69 -12.03
CA PHE A 189 21.33 11.89 -11.60
C PHE A 189 21.35 11.68 -10.09
N VAL A 190 21.18 12.76 -9.31
CA VAL A 190 21.10 12.70 -7.84
C VAL A 190 19.90 11.87 -7.38
N ALA A 191 18.74 12.00 -8.04
CA ALA A 191 17.56 11.20 -7.71
C ALA A 191 17.79 9.70 -7.94
N LEU A 192 18.40 9.34 -9.07
CA LEU A 192 18.73 7.95 -9.39
C LEU A 192 19.77 7.37 -8.44
N LEU A 193 20.81 8.14 -8.10
CA LEU A 193 21.81 7.74 -7.12
C LEU A 193 21.19 7.56 -5.73
N GLY A 194 20.31 8.48 -5.32
CA GLY A 194 19.60 8.39 -4.05
C GLY A 194 18.63 7.22 -3.99
N TYR A 195 17.98 6.85 -5.11
CA TYR A 195 17.03 5.74 -5.19
C TYR A 195 17.69 4.38 -5.50
N LEU A 196 19.00 4.37 -5.77
CA LEU A 196 19.78 3.18 -6.13
C LEU A 196 19.62 2.01 -5.13
N PRO A 197 19.61 2.22 -3.79
CA PRO A 197 19.40 1.13 -2.85
C PRO A 197 18.06 0.39 -3.05
N HIS A 198 16.99 1.11 -3.45
CA HIS A 198 15.72 0.45 -3.77
C HIS A 198 15.81 -0.39 -5.04
N PHE A 199 16.53 0.10 -6.06
CA PHE A 199 16.72 -0.66 -7.30
C PHE A 199 17.50 -1.96 -7.06
N LEU A 200 18.55 -1.91 -6.22
CA LEU A 200 19.29 -3.11 -5.83
C LEU A 200 18.40 -4.09 -5.06
N TRP A 201 17.62 -3.59 -4.10
CA TRP A 201 16.68 -4.42 -3.37
C TRP A 201 15.61 -5.06 -4.28
N LEU A 202 15.07 -4.30 -5.24
CA LEU A 202 14.14 -4.84 -6.24
C LEU A 202 14.80 -5.95 -7.06
N TYR A 203 16.04 -5.77 -7.49
CA TYR A 203 16.78 -6.78 -8.25
C TYR A 203 16.97 -8.06 -7.43
N GLU A 204 17.47 -7.95 -6.19
CA GLU A 204 17.66 -9.07 -5.25
C GLU A 204 16.35 -9.82 -4.96
N ASN A 205 15.22 -9.08 -4.92
CA ASN A 205 13.89 -9.63 -4.68
C ASN A 205 13.12 -9.93 -5.96
N ASN A 206 13.81 -10.13 -7.10
CA ASN A 206 13.23 -10.54 -8.38
C ASN A 206 12.07 -9.65 -8.86
N PHE A 207 12.15 -8.35 -8.56
CA PHE A 207 11.17 -7.31 -8.86
C PHE A 207 9.76 -7.62 -8.34
N VAL A 208 9.65 -8.29 -7.18
CA VAL A 208 8.38 -8.76 -6.61
C VAL A 208 7.31 -7.67 -6.54
N SER A 209 7.66 -6.45 -6.12
CA SER A 209 6.69 -5.35 -6.00
C SER A 209 6.18 -4.85 -7.34
N ILE A 210 7.04 -4.83 -8.37
CA ILE A 210 6.66 -4.44 -9.73
C ILE A 210 5.78 -5.52 -10.35
N LYS A 211 6.16 -6.80 -10.20
CA LYS A 211 5.37 -7.94 -10.66
C LYS A 211 3.98 -7.94 -10.03
N TYR A 212 3.91 -7.66 -8.73
CA TYR A 212 2.65 -7.53 -8.02
C TYR A 212 1.75 -6.45 -8.63
N HIS A 213 2.22 -5.20 -8.74
CA HIS A 213 1.36 -4.09 -9.21
C HIS A 213 0.94 -4.18 -10.69
N LEU A 214 1.80 -4.75 -11.54
CA LEU A 214 1.57 -4.84 -12.99
C LEU A 214 0.86 -6.13 -13.41
N PHE A 215 1.21 -7.28 -12.83
CA PHE A 215 0.82 -8.58 -13.35
C PHE A 215 0.04 -9.45 -12.35
N GLU A 216 0.44 -9.51 -11.08
CA GLU A 216 -0.11 -10.52 -10.16
C GLU A 216 -1.29 -10.02 -9.33
N ARG A 217 -1.47 -8.71 -9.19
CA ARG A 217 -2.57 -8.15 -8.40
C ARG A 217 -3.91 -8.65 -8.96
N PRO A 218 -4.71 -9.38 -8.16
CA PRO A 218 -5.99 -9.89 -8.61
C PRO A 218 -6.89 -8.76 -9.09
N ASN A 219 -7.62 -9.02 -10.16
CA ASN A 219 -8.64 -8.13 -10.69
C ASN A 219 -9.96 -8.90 -10.81
N ARG A 220 -11.03 -8.20 -11.11
CA ARG A 220 -12.30 -8.80 -11.50
C ARG A 220 -12.74 -8.27 -12.86
N ALA A 221 -13.76 -8.91 -13.43
CA ALA A 221 -14.40 -8.43 -14.64
C ALA A 221 -14.81 -6.96 -14.49
N TYR A 222 -14.72 -6.22 -15.60
CA TYR A 222 -15.04 -4.80 -15.62
C TYR A 222 -16.49 -4.57 -15.19
N GLU A 223 -16.68 -3.64 -14.27
CA GLU A 223 -17.99 -3.24 -13.76
C GLU A 223 -18.10 -1.71 -13.81
N PHE A 224 -18.89 -1.19 -14.74
CA PHE A 224 -18.94 0.24 -15.06
C PHE A 224 -19.21 1.13 -13.82
N ASN A 225 -20.16 0.73 -12.98
CA ASN A 225 -20.55 1.48 -11.78
C ASN A 225 -19.42 1.54 -10.74
N ASP A 226 -18.85 0.39 -10.40
CA ASP A 226 -17.80 0.34 -9.37
C ASP A 226 -16.46 0.91 -9.84
N TYR A 227 -16.22 0.92 -11.16
CA TYR A 227 -14.94 1.30 -11.73
C TYR A 227 -14.95 2.75 -12.19
N THR A 228 -15.70 3.05 -13.25
CA THR A 228 -15.66 4.36 -13.93
C THR A 228 -16.54 5.38 -13.20
N VAL A 229 -17.76 5.00 -12.79
CA VAL A 229 -18.58 5.89 -11.94
C VAL A 229 -17.93 6.05 -10.56
N GLY A 230 -17.41 4.96 -9.98
CA GLY A 230 -16.61 4.98 -8.75
C GLY A 230 -15.42 5.94 -8.79
N PHE A 231 -14.73 6.05 -9.93
CA PHE A 231 -13.66 7.04 -10.12
C PHE A 231 -14.16 8.49 -9.98
N PHE A 232 -15.31 8.84 -10.57
CA PHE A 232 -15.89 10.18 -10.40
C PHE A 232 -16.35 10.42 -8.96
N LEU A 233 -16.94 9.42 -8.30
CA LEU A 233 -17.30 9.52 -6.88
C LEU A 233 -16.06 9.76 -5.99
N ASN A 234 -14.94 9.12 -6.30
CA ASN A 234 -13.67 9.35 -5.61
C ASN A 234 -13.17 10.80 -5.76
N LEU A 235 -13.32 11.41 -6.94
CA LEU A 235 -12.97 12.81 -7.16
C LEU A 235 -13.81 13.75 -6.28
N LEU A 236 -15.11 13.47 -6.14
CA LEU A 236 -15.99 14.23 -5.25
C LEU A 236 -15.58 14.04 -3.78
N ALA A 237 -15.37 12.79 -3.35
CA ALA A 237 -15.02 12.42 -1.98
C ALA A 237 -13.72 13.08 -1.49
N LEU A 238 -12.76 13.27 -2.40
CA LEU A 238 -11.47 13.89 -2.08
C LEU A 238 -11.59 15.31 -1.51
N PHE A 239 -12.58 16.08 -1.95
CA PHE A 239 -12.80 17.48 -1.57
C PHE A 239 -14.10 17.72 -0.78
N GLY A 240 -14.89 16.67 -0.56
CA GLY A 240 -16.19 16.75 0.11
C GLY A 240 -17.06 17.85 -0.49
N PHE A 241 -17.77 18.62 0.33
CA PHE A 241 -18.65 19.70 -0.14
C PHE A 241 -17.93 20.88 -0.84
N THR A 242 -16.61 20.95 -0.78
CA THR A 242 -15.85 22.00 -1.49
C THR A 242 -15.57 21.65 -2.96
N PHE A 243 -15.88 20.43 -3.40
CA PHE A 243 -15.51 19.89 -4.72
C PHE A 243 -15.86 20.83 -5.87
N PHE A 244 -17.07 21.39 -5.89
CA PHE A 244 -17.55 22.21 -7.01
C PHE A 244 -16.67 23.43 -7.21
N TRP A 245 -16.34 24.15 -6.14
CA TRP A 245 -15.53 25.37 -6.22
C TRP A 245 -14.05 25.07 -6.44
N VAL A 246 -13.54 23.96 -5.91
CA VAL A 246 -12.17 23.49 -6.18
C VAL A 246 -11.99 23.14 -7.65
N TYR A 247 -12.92 22.36 -8.25
CA TYR A 247 -12.84 22.01 -9.67
C TYR A 247 -13.19 23.20 -10.59
N LYS A 248 -14.03 24.14 -10.15
CA LYS A 248 -14.23 25.40 -10.85
C LYS A 248 -12.97 26.26 -10.86
N ALA A 249 -12.21 26.29 -9.75
CA ALA A 249 -10.91 26.95 -9.70
C ALA A 249 -9.92 26.32 -10.69
N LEU A 250 -9.88 24.98 -10.74
CA LEU A 250 -9.08 24.24 -11.72
C LEU A 250 -9.42 24.65 -13.15
N TRP A 251 -10.71 24.64 -13.52
CA TRP A 251 -11.18 25.01 -14.86
C TRP A 251 -10.83 26.47 -15.21
N LYS A 252 -10.96 27.39 -14.24
CA LYS A 252 -10.75 28.84 -14.49
C LYS A 252 -9.27 29.24 -14.48
N THR A 253 -8.40 28.42 -13.91
CA THR A 253 -6.96 28.69 -13.87
C THR A 253 -6.35 28.50 -15.25
N LYS A 254 -5.67 29.55 -15.74
CA LYS A 254 -5.00 29.54 -17.04
C LYS A 254 -3.51 29.22 -16.89
N ARG A 255 -2.88 28.76 -17.99
CA ARG A 255 -1.43 28.50 -18.07
C ARG A 255 -0.65 29.81 -18.25
N THR A 256 -0.76 30.73 -17.30
CA THR A 256 -0.16 32.07 -17.38
C THR A 256 1.36 32.06 -17.19
N ASP A 257 1.86 31.16 -16.36
CA ASP A 257 3.29 31.01 -16.04
C ASP A 257 3.68 29.53 -15.93
N ALA A 258 4.97 29.27 -15.92
CA ALA A 258 5.53 27.92 -15.91
C ALA A 258 5.11 27.11 -14.66
N PHE A 259 4.93 27.77 -13.51
CA PHE A 259 4.54 27.08 -12.28
C PHE A 259 3.06 26.71 -12.29
N ASN A 260 2.17 27.64 -12.67
CA ASN A 260 0.74 27.33 -12.84
C ASN A 260 0.52 26.25 -13.91
N ARG A 261 1.29 26.28 -15.01
CA ARG A 261 1.28 25.20 -16.00
C ARG A 261 1.68 23.85 -15.38
N ALA A 262 2.68 23.80 -14.52
CA ALA A 262 3.06 22.60 -13.76
C ALA A 262 1.92 22.06 -12.89
N LEU A 263 1.26 22.91 -12.11
CA LEU A 263 0.12 22.51 -11.26
C LEU A 263 -1.04 21.92 -12.10
N LEU A 264 -1.33 22.53 -13.26
CA LEU A 264 -2.38 22.06 -14.17
C LEU A 264 -2.02 20.72 -14.82
N PHE A 265 -0.77 20.54 -15.28
CA PHE A 265 -0.32 19.27 -15.84
C PHE A 265 -0.32 18.15 -14.81
N LEU A 266 0.15 18.42 -13.59
CA LEU A 266 0.08 17.47 -12.49
C LEU A 266 -1.36 17.03 -12.22
N THR A 267 -2.29 17.99 -12.13
CA THR A 267 -3.69 17.72 -11.81
C THR A 267 -4.40 16.99 -12.94
N TYR A 268 -4.43 17.57 -14.14
CA TYR A 268 -5.12 16.98 -15.29
C TYR A 268 -4.48 15.67 -15.76
N GLY A 269 -3.14 15.59 -15.74
CA GLY A 269 -2.41 14.38 -16.10
C GLY A 269 -2.77 13.23 -15.16
N THR A 270 -2.79 13.47 -13.85
CA THR A 270 -3.17 12.45 -12.85
C THR A 270 -4.62 12.03 -13.02
N ILE A 271 -5.56 12.98 -13.20
CA ILE A 271 -6.97 12.69 -13.45
C ILE A 271 -7.12 11.84 -14.72
N LEU A 272 -6.48 12.22 -15.83
CA LEU A 272 -6.55 11.51 -17.10
C LEU A 272 -5.96 10.10 -17.00
N PHE A 273 -4.80 9.95 -16.35
CA PHE A 273 -4.16 8.65 -16.15
C PHE A 273 -5.09 7.68 -15.40
N PHE A 274 -5.68 8.12 -14.29
CA PHE A 274 -6.56 7.26 -13.51
C PHE A 274 -7.95 7.08 -14.12
N PHE A 275 -8.42 8.04 -14.92
CA PHE A 275 -9.61 7.84 -15.74
C PHE A 275 -9.39 6.73 -16.77
N ILE A 276 -8.26 6.74 -17.49
CA ILE A 276 -7.91 5.64 -18.42
C ILE A 276 -7.73 4.33 -17.64
N SER A 277 -7.09 4.37 -16.47
CA SER A 277 -6.94 3.18 -15.63
C SER A 277 -8.27 2.63 -15.11
N SER A 278 -9.33 3.45 -14.98
CA SER A 278 -10.63 3.00 -14.46
C SER A 278 -11.31 2.01 -15.40
N PHE A 279 -11.03 2.04 -16.70
CA PHE A 279 -11.54 1.04 -17.64
C PHE A 279 -10.95 -0.36 -17.42
N ASN A 280 -9.82 -0.45 -16.71
CA ASN A 280 -9.13 -1.71 -16.44
C ASN A 280 -9.28 -2.19 -15.00
N ARG A 281 -9.33 -1.28 -14.02
CA ARG A 281 -9.37 -1.64 -12.59
C ARG A 281 -10.10 -0.60 -11.76
N ARG A 282 -10.70 -1.03 -10.65
CA ARG A 282 -11.28 -0.13 -9.66
C ARG A 282 -10.19 0.78 -9.08
N ILE A 283 -10.39 2.09 -9.22
CA ILE A 283 -9.49 3.11 -8.67
C ILE A 283 -9.91 3.42 -7.24
N GLN A 284 -8.95 3.51 -6.33
CA GLN A 284 -9.21 3.89 -4.94
C GLN A 284 -8.91 5.39 -4.74
N THR A 285 -9.63 6.04 -3.84
CA THR A 285 -9.53 7.50 -3.62
C THR A 285 -8.11 7.94 -3.29
N GLN A 286 -7.35 7.13 -2.55
CA GLN A 286 -5.96 7.43 -2.21
C GLN A 286 -4.99 7.35 -3.38
N TRP A 287 -5.38 6.79 -4.54
CA TRP A 287 -4.49 6.77 -5.71
C TRP A 287 -4.40 8.15 -6.38
N ILE A 288 -5.50 8.90 -6.36
CA ILE A 288 -5.59 10.25 -6.96
C ILE A 288 -5.18 11.37 -6.00
N ILE A 289 -4.91 11.06 -4.73
CA ILE A 289 -4.78 12.05 -3.64
C ILE A 289 -3.72 13.13 -3.90
N VAL A 290 -2.68 12.83 -4.66
CA VAL A 290 -1.56 13.75 -4.91
C VAL A 290 -2.02 15.07 -5.56
N ILE A 291 -3.16 15.09 -6.25
CA ILE A 291 -3.76 16.30 -6.80
C ILE A 291 -4.25 17.27 -5.73
N SER A 292 -4.43 16.83 -4.47
CA SER A 292 -4.85 17.69 -3.37
C SER A 292 -3.85 18.81 -3.11
N ILE A 293 -2.55 18.55 -3.28
CA ILE A 293 -1.49 19.55 -3.08
C ILE A 293 -1.60 20.66 -4.13
N SER A 294 -1.71 20.30 -5.41
CA SER A 294 -1.86 21.28 -6.49
C SER A 294 -3.20 22.02 -6.42
N LEU A 295 -4.29 21.31 -6.11
CA LEU A 295 -5.61 21.89 -5.99
C LEU A 295 -5.78 22.78 -4.75
N ALA A 296 -5.08 22.52 -3.65
CA ALA A 296 -5.03 23.45 -2.52
C ALA A 296 -4.42 24.80 -2.94
N ILE A 297 -3.31 24.79 -3.68
CA ILE A 297 -2.66 26.01 -4.19
C ILE A 297 -3.57 26.75 -5.17
N ILE A 298 -4.14 26.03 -6.14
CA ILE A 298 -5.02 26.60 -7.18
C ILE A 298 -6.29 27.19 -6.55
N ALA A 299 -6.99 26.42 -5.71
CA ALA A 299 -8.25 26.85 -5.10
C ALA A 299 -8.04 28.03 -4.14
N PHE A 300 -6.93 28.03 -3.38
CA PHE A 300 -6.60 29.14 -2.49
C PHE A 300 -6.33 30.43 -3.29
N ASN A 301 -5.55 30.39 -4.37
CA ASN A 301 -5.35 31.58 -5.19
C ASN A 301 -6.65 32.08 -5.83
N TYR A 302 -7.44 31.17 -6.40
CA TYR A 302 -8.70 31.51 -7.05
C TYR A 302 -9.71 32.17 -6.10
N MET A 303 -9.81 31.69 -4.86
CA MET A 303 -10.72 32.31 -3.89
C MET A 303 -10.29 33.70 -3.45
N LEU A 304 -8.99 34.06 -3.53
CA LEU A 304 -8.54 35.42 -3.24
C LEU A 304 -8.89 36.42 -4.34
N GLU A 305 -9.20 35.93 -5.54
CA GLU A 305 -9.58 36.74 -6.69
C GLU A 305 -11.09 36.69 -6.97
N ASN A 306 -11.82 35.78 -6.33
CA ASN A 306 -13.24 35.56 -6.57
C ASN A 306 -14.05 35.48 -5.26
N GLU A 307 -14.85 36.52 -4.99
CA GLU A 307 -15.66 36.64 -3.77
C GLU A 307 -16.65 35.48 -3.58
N ASN A 308 -17.26 34.99 -4.66
CA ASN A 308 -18.18 33.86 -4.58
C ASN A 308 -17.46 32.57 -4.20
N ALA A 309 -16.31 32.29 -4.82
CA ALA A 309 -15.49 31.14 -4.48
C ALA A 309 -15.02 31.22 -3.02
N LYS A 310 -14.55 32.40 -2.57
CA LYS A 310 -14.18 32.66 -1.17
C LYS A 310 -15.31 32.33 -0.20
N LYS A 311 -16.49 32.91 -0.42
CA LYS A 311 -17.68 32.74 0.42
C LYS A 311 -18.08 31.28 0.52
N TRP A 312 -18.15 30.57 -0.61
CA TRP A 312 -18.66 29.20 -0.64
C TRP A 312 -17.63 28.14 -0.25
N ILE A 313 -16.35 28.30 -0.62
CA ILE A 313 -15.28 27.43 -0.11
C ILE A 313 -15.23 27.53 1.42
N TYR A 314 -15.32 28.74 1.98
CA TYR A 314 -15.32 28.92 3.42
C TYR A 314 -16.53 28.24 4.09
N ARG A 315 -17.75 28.50 3.60
CA ARG A 315 -18.98 27.92 4.17
C ARG A 315 -19.03 26.40 4.05
N MET A 316 -18.80 25.86 2.85
CA MET A 316 -18.82 24.41 2.62
C MET A 316 -17.62 23.73 3.28
N GLY A 317 -16.48 24.42 3.38
CA GLY A 317 -15.32 23.97 4.12
C GLY A 317 -15.64 23.80 5.60
N LEU A 318 -16.29 24.77 6.24
CA LEU A 318 -16.74 24.64 7.63
C LEU A 318 -17.71 23.47 7.83
N VAL A 319 -18.70 23.29 6.93
CA VAL A 319 -19.61 22.13 6.98
C VAL A 319 -18.82 20.82 6.89
N ASN A 320 -17.87 20.72 5.96
CA ASN A 320 -17.07 19.52 5.82
C ASN A 320 -16.16 19.29 7.04
N ILE A 321 -15.61 20.35 7.64
CA ILE A 321 -14.80 20.25 8.86
C ILE A 321 -15.63 19.69 10.02
N VAL A 322 -16.87 20.16 10.21
CA VAL A 322 -17.76 19.61 11.26
C VAL A 322 -17.98 18.11 11.03
N LEU A 323 -18.24 17.69 9.78
CA LEU A 323 -18.40 16.28 9.46
C LEU A 323 -17.12 15.47 9.65
N LEU A 324 -15.95 16.01 9.28
CA LEU A 324 -14.67 15.34 9.48
C LEU A 324 -14.31 15.22 10.96
N VAL A 325 -14.63 16.23 11.77
CA VAL A 325 -14.48 16.16 13.22
C VAL A 325 -15.42 15.10 13.79
N PHE A 326 -16.67 15.03 13.33
CA PHE A 326 -17.58 13.95 13.72
C PHE A 326 -17.05 12.57 13.31
N VAL A 327 -16.54 12.41 12.10
CA VAL A 327 -15.89 11.17 11.62
C VAL A 327 -14.69 10.80 12.49
N ARG A 328 -13.87 11.78 12.90
CA ARG A 328 -12.75 11.57 13.82
C ARG A 328 -13.21 11.04 15.18
N PHE A 329 -14.32 11.55 15.73
CA PHE A 329 -14.89 11.06 16.97
C PHE A 329 -15.38 9.61 16.85
N ILE A 330 -16.14 9.27 15.81
CA ILE A 330 -16.65 7.90 15.62
C ILE A 330 -15.54 6.88 15.30
N LEU A 331 -14.38 7.33 14.78
CA LEU A 331 -13.21 6.45 14.61
C LEU A 331 -12.59 6.03 15.95
N VAL A 332 -12.77 6.83 17.00
CA VAL A 332 -12.29 6.56 18.36
C VAL A 332 -13.34 5.82 19.18
N PHE A 333 -14.56 6.34 19.17
CA PHE A 333 -15.65 5.88 20.03
C PHE A 333 -16.65 5.05 19.21
N GLU A 334 -16.59 3.74 19.38
CA GLU A 334 -17.48 2.80 18.68
C GLU A 334 -18.95 2.99 19.09
N GLU A 335 -19.22 3.35 20.34
CA GLU A 335 -20.57 3.41 20.93
C GLU A 335 -21.47 4.46 20.26
N ILE A 336 -20.87 5.51 19.72
CA ILE A 336 -21.56 6.58 18.99
C ILE A 336 -21.48 6.40 17.47
N SER A 337 -20.77 5.37 16.99
CA SER A 337 -20.58 5.11 15.58
C SER A 337 -21.75 4.30 15.02
N PRO A 338 -22.33 4.70 13.87
CA PRO A 338 -23.30 3.86 13.17
C PRO A 338 -22.68 2.63 12.50
N LEU A 339 -21.34 2.55 12.45
CA LEU A 339 -20.58 1.54 11.73
C LEU A 339 -19.39 1.05 12.56
N HIS A 340 -19.10 -0.25 12.51
CA HIS A 340 -17.86 -0.80 13.04
C HIS A 340 -16.72 -0.52 12.06
N TYR A 341 -15.74 0.28 12.49
CA TYR A 341 -14.56 0.64 11.70
C TYR A 341 -13.39 -0.31 11.98
N GLU A 342 -12.39 -0.31 11.09
CA GLU A 342 -11.18 -1.11 11.28
C GLU A 342 -10.34 -0.66 12.50
N SER A 343 -10.62 0.49 13.10
CA SER A 343 -10.01 1.00 14.33
C SER A 343 -10.78 0.64 15.60
N HIS A 344 -11.74 -0.27 15.56
CA HIS A 344 -12.55 -0.64 16.72
C HIS A 344 -12.22 -2.04 17.21
N GLY A 345 -12.08 -2.19 18.54
CA GLY A 345 -11.98 -3.48 19.21
C GLY A 345 -10.71 -4.29 18.96
N ASN A 346 -9.63 -3.68 18.45
CA ASN A 346 -8.45 -4.44 18.03
C ASN A 346 -7.61 -4.93 19.22
N LYS A 347 -7.54 -4.13 20.30
CA LYS A 347 -6.89 -4.51 21.55
C LYS A 347 -7.59 -5.68 22.20
N GLU A 348 -8.91 -5.59 22.36
CA GLU A 348 -9.75 -6.63 22.94
C GLU A 348 -9.72 -7.90 22.08
N TRP A 349 -9.75 -7.74 20.76
CA TRP A 349 -9.61 -8.85 19.83
C TRP A 349 -8.27 -9.58 20.01
N ALA A 350 -7.14 -8.85 20.04
CA ALA A 350 -5.84 -9.47 20.24
C ALA A 350 -5.72 -10.15 21.61
N ALA A 351 -6.19 -9.48 22.67
CA ALA A 351 -6.23 -10.01 24.03
C ALA A 351 -7.05 -11.31 24.12
N SER A 352 -8.21 -11.36 23.46
CA SER A 352 -9.09 -12.54 23.46
C SER A 352 -8.42 -13.82 22.95
N ILE A 353 -7.40 -13.67 22.11
CA ILE A 353 -6.56 -14.76 21.60
C ILE A 353 -5.36 -14.96 22.54
N SER A 354 -4.59 -13.91 22.85
CA SER A 354 -3.35 -14.02 23.62
C SER A 354 -3.58 -14.58 25.03
N ASP A 355 -4.67 -14.20 25.70
CA ASP A 355 -5.01 -14.66 27.05
C ASP A 355 -5.27 -16.17 27.09
N ARG A 356 -5.65 -16.78 25.97
CA ARG A 356 -5.92 -18.22 25.84
C ARG A 356 -4.69 -19.03 25.43
N VAL A 357 -3.78 -18.42 24.67
CA VAL A 357 -2.63 -19.13 24.07
C VAL A 357 -1.30 -18.85 24.78
N GLY A 358 -1.25 -17.84 25.65
CA GLY A 358 -0.03 -17.37 26.31
C GLY A 358 1.03 -16.98 25.28
N ASP A 359 2.26 -17.47 25.45
CA ASP A 359 3.38 -17.19 24.55
C ASP A 359 3.38 -18.04 23.27
N THR A 360 2.37 -18.90 23.07
CA THR A 360 2.29 -19.76 21.89
C THR A 360 2.16 -18.91 20.62
N PRO A 361 3.06 -19.06 19.62
CA PRO A 361 2.94 -18.33 18.36
C PRO A 361 1.64 -18.61 17.63
N VAL A 362 1.09 -17.59 16.96
CA VAL A 362 -0.18 -17.69 16.23
C VAL A 362 0.04 -17.58 14.72
N VAL A 363 -0.36 -18.62 14.00
CA VAL A 363 -0.29 -18.67 12.54
C VAL A 363 -1.68 -18.38 11.98
N PHE A 364 -1.86 -17.23 11.32
CA PHE A 364 -3.12 -16.87 10.66
C PHE A 364 -3.12 -17.32 9.20
N GLU A 365 -4.14 -18.07 8.79
CA GLU A 365 -4.35 -18.42 7.39
C GLU A 365 -4.76 -17.17 6.58
N ASN A 366 -4.04 -16.89 5.49
CA ASN A 366 -4.43 -15.90 4.47
C ASN A 366 -4.72 -14.49 5.02
N SER A 367 -3.92 -13.98 5.95
CA SER A 367 -4.19 -12.69 6.57
C SER A 367 -2.94 -11.87 6.88
N TYR A 368 -2.56 -11.01 5.92
CA TYR A 368 -1.60 -9.91 6.19
C TYR A 368 -2.16 -8.86 7.16
N ARG A 369 -3.44 -8.97 7.51
CA ARG A 369 -4.16 -8.03 8.37
C ARG A 369 -4.06 -8.46 9.83
N ASN A 370 -4.46 -9.70 10.11
CA ASN A 370 -4.60 -10.20 11.48
C ASN A 370 -3.24 -10.51 12.09
N ALA A 371 -2.31 -11.11 11.34
CA ALA A 371 -0.99 -11.45 11.86
C ALA A 371 -0.26 -10.24 12.47
N PRO A 372 -0.03 -9.14 11.73
CA PRO A 372 0.67 -8.00 12.32
C PRO A 372 -0.18 -7.25 13.36
N MET A 373 -1.52 -7.23 13.22
CA MET A 373 -2.39 -6.60 14.21
C MET A 373 -2.29 -7.32 15.57
N TYR A 374 -2.34 -8.65 15.55
CA TYR A 374 -2.18 -9.47 16.75
C TYR A 374 -0.78 -9.28 17.33
N ALA A 375 0.28 -9.34 16.53
CA ALA A 375 1.65 -9.16 17.00
C ALA A 375 1.88 -7.77 17.63
N PHE A 376 1.28 -6.71 17.06
CA PHE A 376 1.38 -5.36 17.60
C PHE A 376 0.77 -5.25 19.01
N TYR A 377 -0.46 -5.72 19.20
CA TYR A 377 -1.17 -5.54 20.47
C TYR A 377 -0.84 -6.59 21.53
N SER A 378 -0.54 -7.83 21.14
CA SER A 378 -0.19 -8.90 22.09
C SER A 378 1.29 -8.97 22.41
N GLY A 379 2.17 -8.41 21.55
CA GLY A 379 3.61 -8.62 21.62
C GLY A 379 4.07 -10.04 21.20
N ASN A 380 3.12 -10.94 20.90
CA ASN A 380 3.42 -12.34 20.58
C ASN A 380 3.88 -12.52 19.14
N THR A 381 4.64 -13.60 18.91
CA THR A 381 5.05 -14.00 17.57
C THR A 381 3.83 -14.43 16.75
N SER A 382 3.71 -13.88 15.54
CA SER A 382 2.66 -14.26 14.61
C SER A 382 3.19 -14.44 13.19
N PHE A 383 2.43 -15.15 12.37
CA PHE A 383 2.78 -15.42 10.98
C PHE A 383 1.54 -15.48 10.09
N SER A 384 1.61 -14.90 8.88
CA SER A 384 0.55 -15.05 7.87
C SER A 384 0.90 -16.19 6.91
N LEU A 385 0.30 -17.36 7.10
CA LEU A 385 0.47 -18.50 6.20
C LEU A 385 -0.46 -18.34 4.99
N ASN A 386 0.11 -17.96 3.85
CA ASN A 386 -0.68 -17.72 2.63
C ASN A 386 -0.73 -18.95 1.73
N ASN A 387 -1.91 -19.22 1.18
CA ASN A 387 -2.16 -20.32 0.26
C ASN A 387 -2.73 -19.80 -1.08
N VAL A 388 -2.97 -20.71 -2.02
CA VAL A 388 -3.42 -20.37 -3.38
C VAL A 388 -4.74 -19.61 -3.45
N MET A 389 -5.59 -19.70 -2.42
CA MET A 389 -6.87 -18.97 -2.36
C MET A 389 -6.72 -17.50 -1.99
N TYR A 390 -5.48 -17.02 -1.88
CA TYR A 390 -5.15 -15.67 -1.43
C TYR A 390 -4.07 -15.01 -2.28
N ARG A 391 -3.42 -13.97 -1.74
CA ARG A 391 -2.32 -13.24 -2.36
C ARG A 391 -1.04 -13.41 -1.56
N ARG A 392 0.11 -13.29 -2.25
CA ARG A 392 1.39 -13.05 -1.58
C ARG A 392 1.37 -11.72 -0.82
N ASN A 393 2.16 -11.64 0.24
CA ASN A 393 2.39 -10.46 1.05
C ASN A 393 3.82 -10.52 1.63
N GLN A 394 4.17 -9.62 2.54
CA GLN A 394 5.52 -9.52 3.11
C GLN A 394 5.97 -10.81 3.81
N TYR A 395 5.06 -11.50 4.50
CA TYR A 395 5.34 -12.80 5.12
C TYR A 395 5.71 -13.89 4.11
N SER A 396 5.41 -13.70 2.82
CA SER A 396 5.81 -14.63 1.76
C SER A 396 7.24 -14.43 1.27
N ILE A 397 7.87 -13.29 1.57
CA ILE A 397 9.21 -12.95 1.09
C ILE A 397 10.22 -12.71 2.20
N ASP A 398 9.77 -12.52 3.44
CA ASP A 398 10.63 -12.35 4.61
C ASP A 398 10.93 -13.68 5.34
N ASP A 399 11.64 -13.60 6.46
CA ASP A 399 12.05 -14.75 7.27
C ASP A 399 11.12 -15.04 8.45
N SER A 400 9.91 -14.46 8.47
CA SER A 400 8.96 -14.65 9.58
C SER A 400 8.53 -16.11 9.76
N GLU A 401 8.50 -16.90 8.68
CA GLU A 401 8.21 -18.35 8.75
C GLU A 401 9.18 -19.08 9.69
N SER A 402 10.47 -18.73 9.67
CA SER A 402 11.49 -19.36 10.52
C SER A 402 11.21 -19.23 12.02
N LYS A 403 10.47 -18.19 12.44
CA LYS A 403 10.15 -17.93 13.85
C LYS A 403 9.12 -18.90 14.42
N VAL A 404 8.35 -19.57 13.55
CA VAL A 404 7.28 -20.51 13.91
C VAL A 404 7.58 -21.96 13.54
N GLN A 405 8.64 -22.22 12.75
CA GLN A 405 9.07 -23.58 12.41
C GLN A 405 9.45 -24.38 13.66
N HIS A 406 9.05 -25.65 13.69
CA HIS A 406 9.32 -26.62 14.74
C HIS A 406 8.83 -26.21 16.14
N LYS A 407 7.85 -25.32 16.21
CA LYS A 407 7.22 -24.91 17.46
C LYS A 407 5.79 -25.40 17.52
N ARG A 408 5.28 -25.51 18.75
CA ARG A 408 3.84 -25.55 18.96
C ARG A 408 3.25 -24.20 18.56
N VAL A 409 2.23 -24.21 17.71
CA VAL A 409 1.52 -22.99 17.27
C VAL A 409 0.02 -23.15 17.40
N LEU A 410 -0.70 -22.04 17.48
CA LEU A 410 -2.12 -22.01 17.17
C LEU A 410 -2.31 -21.63 15.70
N TYR A 411 -2.81 -22.55 14.89
CA TYR A 411 -3.21 -22.29 13.51
C TYR A 411 -4.66 -21.78 13.46
N VAL A 412 -4.85 -20.52 13.07
CA VAL A 412 -6.15 -19.84 13.05
C VAL A 412 -6.65 -19.66 11.62
N SER A 413 -7.87 -20.11 11.36
CA SER A 413 -8.50 -19.99 10.05
C SER A 413 -10.00 -19.76 10.13
N GLN A 414 -10.51 -18.90 9.23
CA GLN A 414 -11.96 -18.70 9.03
C GLN A 414 -12.63 -19.85 8.25
N TYR A 415 -11.83 -20.76 7.68
CA TYR A 415 -12.32 -21.83 6.80
C TYR A 415 -12.46 -23.18 7.52
N LEU A 416 -11.99 -23.24 8.77
CA LEU A 416 -12.21 -24.40 9.62
C LEU A 416 -13.67 -24.42 10.09
N SER A 417 -14.27 -25.61 10.12
CA SER A 417 -15.63 -25.80 10.65
C SER A 417 -15.64 -26.11 12.15
N LYS A 418 -14.50 -26.50 12.71
CA LYS A 418 -14.26 -26.79 14.12
C LYS A 418 -12.77 -26.61 14.46
N GLY A 419 -12.46 -26.42 15.73
CA GLY A 419 -11.09 -26.43 16.24
C GLY A 419 -11.06 -26.49 17.76
N ASP A 420 -9.87 -26.42 18.34
CA ASP A 420 -9.66 -26.49 19.78
C ASP A 420 -10.20 -25.25 20.50
N ILE A 421 -10.13 -24.10 19.84
CA ILE A 421 -10.74 -22.84 20.32
C ILE A 421 -11.52 -22.14 19.21
N ALA A 422 -12.61 -21.48 19.59
CA ALA A 422 -13.26 -20.50 18.73
C ALA A 422 -12.50 -19.17 18.78
N VAL A 423 -12.37 -18.52 17.64
CA VAL A 423 -11.70 -17.21 17.50
C VAL A 423 -12.63 -16.28 16.76
N ASP A 424 -12.94 -15.14 17.37
CA ASP A 424 -13.61 -14.06 16.66
C ASP A 424 -12.60 -13.40 15.72
N LEU A 425 -12.95 -13.27 14.45
CA LEU A 425 -12.12 -12.65 13.43
C LEU A 425 -12.74 -11.31 13.02
N PRO A 426 -11.92 -10.34 12.59
CA PRO A 426 -12.42 -9.01 12.24
C PRO A 426 -13.55 -9.07 11.19
N LYS A 427 -14.48 -8.10 11.28
CA LYS A 427 -15.75 -8.06 10.52
C LYS A 427 -16.77 -9.13 10.93
N GLN A 428 -16.83 -9.46 12.22
CA GLN A 428 -17.81 -10.40 12.80
C GLN A 428 -17.79 -11.79 12.15
N LYS A 429 -16.63 -12.21 11.65
CA LYS A 429 -16.46 -13.55 11.12
C LYS A 429 -16.06 -14.46 12.27
N LYS A 430 -16.61 -15.68 12.29
CA LYS A 430 -16.12 -16.72 13.20
C LYS A 430 -15.07 -17.55 12.51
N GLY A 431 -13.97 -17.82 13.21
CA GLY A 431 -12.97 -18.80 12.82
C GLY A 431 -12.67 -19.75 13.97
N PHE A 432 -11.79 -20.70 13.71
CA PHE A 432 -11.31 -21.62 14.72
C PHE A 432 -9.79 -21.67 14.73
N GLY A 433 -9.24 -21.90 15.91
CA GLY A 433 -7.84 -22.17 16.15
C GLY A 433 -7.64 -23.66 16.43
N VAL A 434 -6.61 -24.26 15.84
CA VAL A 434 -6.17 -25.64 16.11
C VAL A 434 -4.71 -25.62 16.51
N TYR A 435 -4.36 -26.31 17.61
CA TYR A 435 -2.98 -26.45 18.03
C TYR A 435 -2.24 -27.45 17.14
N MET A 436 -1.04 -27.08 16.71
CA MET A 436 -0.11 -27.95 15.99
C MET A 436 1.18 -28.01 16.79
N ASP A 437 1.54 -29.18 17.34
CA ASP A 437 2.67 -29.32 18.27
C ASP A 437 4.05 -29.13 17.63
N ASN A 438 4.18 -29.46 16.35
CA ASN A 438 5.40 -29.29 15.57
C ASN A 438 5.00 -28.69 14.21
N PHE A 439 4.87 -27.36 14.17
CA PHE A 439 4.51 -26.66 12.94
C PHE A 439 5.65 -26.72 11.93
N GLU A 440 5.35 -27.22 10.73
CA GLU A 440 6.28 -27.29 9.61
C GLU A 440 5.57 -26.83 8.34
N SER A 441 6.04 -25.73 7.74
CA SER A 441 5.61 -25.26 6.42
C SER A 441 6.79 -25.08 5.46
N PHE A 442 6.54 -25.23 4.17
CA PHE A 442 7.55 -25.15 3.12
C PHE A 442 7.13 -24.16 2.02
N ARG A 443 6.60 -22.99 2.41
CA ARG A 443 5.99 -22.02 1.47
C ARG A 443 6.97 -21.39 0.50
N LYS A 444 8.26 -21.38 0.81
CA LYS A 444 9.30 -20.83 -0.08
C LYS A 444 9.66 -21.79 -1.22
N LEU A 445 9.31 -23.08 -1.16
CA LEU A 445 9.55 -24.04 -2.26
C LEU A 445 9.05 -23.46 -3.59
N ARG A 446 9.83 -23.63 -4.65
CA ARG A 446 9.48 -23.09 -5.98
C ARG A 446 9.11 -24.22 -6.92
N ALA A 447 7.93 -24.14 -7.50
CA ALA A 447 7.48 -25.02 -8.56
C ALA A 447 7.69 -24.32 -9.92
N ILE A 448 8.69 -24.77 -10.67
CA ILE A 448 9.19 -24.10 -11.87
C ILE A 448 8.84 -24.94 -13.11
N LEU A 449 8.26 -24.27 -14.10
CA LEU A 449 7.95 -24.81 -15.42
C LEU A 449 8.73 -24.00 -16.45
N ASP A 450 9.37 -24.67 -17.42
CA ASP A 450 10.21 -23.99 -18.43
C ASP A 450 9.38 -23.24 -19.49
N LYS A 451 8.07 -23.52 -19.57
CA LYS A 451 7.14 -22.88 -20.51
C LYS A 451 6.25 -21.87 -19.78
N SER A 452 6.10 -20.68 -20.36
CA SER A 452 5.19 -19.63 -19.87
C SER A 452 3.75 -19.80 -20.35
N GLU A 453 3.54 -20.57 -21.42
CA GLU A 453 2.22 -20.87 -22.00
C GLU A 453 2.14 -22.35 -22.39
N ILE A 454 0.97 -22.98 -22.19
CA ILE A 454 0.71 -24.39 -22.52
C ILE A 454 -0.67 -24.52 -23.16
N SER A 455 -0.80 -25.37 -24.18
CA SER A 455 -2.08 -25.67 -24.82
C SER A 455 -2.98 -26.50 -23.90
N LEU A 456 -4.27 -26.19 -23.90
CA LEU A 456 -5.30 -26.93 -23.17
C LEU A 456 -5.44 -28.38 -23.64
N LYS A 457 -5.09 -28.66 -24.90
CA LYS A 457 -5.09 -30.02 -25.49
C LYS A 457 -3.73 -30.72 -25.37
N ASN A 458 -2.85 -30.23 -24.49
CA ASN A 458 -1.54 -30.84 -24.33
C ASN A 458 -1.61 -32.13 -23.51
N ASP A 459 -1.67 -33.25 -24.20
CA ASP A 459 -1.57 -34.58 -23.60
C ASP A 459 -0.10 -35.00 -23.31
N SER A 460 0.88 -34.20 -23.72
CA SER A 460 2.29 -34.51 -23.47
C SER A 460 2.69 -34.18 -22.03
N PRO A 461 3.54 -35.03 -21.40
CA PRO A 461 4.10 -34.73 -20.08
C PRO A 461 4.82 -33.38 -20.05
N ILE A 462 4.55 -32.62 -18.99
CA ILE A 462 5.14 -31.33 -18.70
C ILE A 462 6.25 -31.54 -17.68
N ASP A 463 7.45 -31.06 -17.98
CA ASP A 463 8.57 -31.05 -17.05
C ASP A 463 8.33 -30.06 -15.90
N LEU A 464 8.50 -30.55 -14.67
CA LEU A 464 8.32 -29.80 -13.44
C LEU A 464 9.59 -29.87 -12.59
N LYS A 465 10.11 -28.72 -12.19
CA LYS A 465 11.24 -28.59 -11.29
C LYS A 465 10.76 -28.10 -9.93
N ILE A 466 11.12 -28.79 -8.85
CA ILE A 466 10.82 -28.37 -7.48
C ILE A 466 12.14 -27.97 -6.82
N TYR A 467 12.36 -26.67 -6.67
CA TYR A 467 13.57 -26.13 -6.06
C TYR A 467 13.35 -25.86 -4.57
N ASN A 468 14.29 -26.34 -3.75
CA ASN A 468 14.34 -26.07 -2.32
C ASN A 468 15.24 -24.86 -2.00
N PRO A 469 14.68 -23.69 -1.68
CA PRO A 469 15.49 -22.54 -1.30
C PRO A 469 15.91 -22.54 0.17
N TYR A 470 15.47 -23.51 0.98
CA TYR A 470 15.87 -23.60 2.38
C TYR A 470 17.32 -24.11 2.50
N ASP A 471 17.90 -23.93 3.68
CA ASP A 471 19.22 -24.41 4.10
C ASP A 471 19.16 -25.79 4.78
N PHE A 472 17.98 -26.42 4.80
CA PHE A 472 17.75 -27.76 5.32
C PHE A 472 17.07 -28.68 4.30
N ASP A 473 17.20 -29.98 4.57
CA ASP A 473 16.67 -31.06 3.76
C ASP A 473 15.17 -31.29 4.03
N ILE A 474 14.40 -31.63 2.99
CA ILE A 474 12.97 -31.85 3.08
C ILE A 474 12.65 -33.28 2.65
N ALA A 475 11.98 -34.05 3.53
CA ALA A 475 11.50 -35.37 3.18
C ALA A 475 10.41 -35.29 2.11
N ILE A 476 10.60 -35.97 0.98
CA ILE A 476 9.73 -35.85 -0.20
C ILE A 476 8.31 -36.35 0.09
N ASN A 477 8.17 -37.35 0.96
CA ASN A 477 6.87 -37.90 1.37
C ASN A 477 5.97 -36.90 2.11
N LYS A 478 6.52 -35.80 2.65
CA LYS A 478 5.74 -34.71 3.25
C LYS A 478 5.03 -33.85 2.20
N LEU A 479 5.53 -33.85 0.96
CA LEU A 479 5.08 -32.96 -0.11
C LEU A 479 3.96 -33.60 -0.93
N LYS A 480 2.90 -32.84 -1.14
CA LYS A 480 1.79 -33.15 -2.03
C LYS A 480 1.68 -32.07 -3.10
N TYR A 481 1.37 -32.47 -4.32
CA TYR A 481 1.33 -31.57 -5.47
C TYR A 481 -0.09 -31.39 -5.97
N SER A 482 -0.41 -30.20 -6.45
CA SER A 482 -1.71 -29.90 -7.03
C SER A 482 -1.57 -28.94 -8.20
N VAL A 483 -2.44 -29.07 -9.18
CA VAL A 483 -2.66 -28.08 -10.23
C VAL A 483 -3.82 -27.19 -9.82
N VAL A 484 -3.61 -25.88 -9.86
CA VAL A 484 -4.63 -24.89 -9.52
C VAL A 484 -5.01 -24.10 -10.76
N TYR A 485 -6.23 -24.31 -11.24
CA TYR A 485 -6.80 -23.59 -12.37
C TYR A 485 -7.36 -22.24 -11.92
N HIS A 486 -7.07 -21.22 -12.72
CA HIS A 486 -7.47 -19.85 -12.49
C HIS A 486 -8.24 -19.30 -13.69
N THR A 487 -9.13 -18.36 -13.41
CA THR A 487 -9.79 -17.55 -14.44
C THR A 487 -8.79 -16.70 -15.22
N GLN A 488 -9.25 -16.08 -16.31
CA GLN A 488 -8.49 -15.04 -17.02
C GLN A 488 -8.06 -13.85 -16.13
N TYR A 489 -8.72 -13.67 -14.97
CA TYR A 489 -8.39 -12.64 -13.98
C TYR A 489 -7.50 -13.15 -12.83
N LYS A 490 -6.90 -14.34 -12.98
CA LYS A 490 -5.99 -14.96 -12.00
C LYS A 490 -6.67 -15.22 -10.65
N ARG A 491 -7.97 -15.51 -10.66
CA ARG A 491 -8.71 -15.98 -9.49
C ARG A 491 -8.72 -17.51 -9.49
N PRO A 492 -8.28 -18.18 -8.41
CA PRO A 492 -8.34 -19.64 -8.31
C PRO A 492 -9.79 -20.11 -8.23
N GLU A 493 -10.13 -21.17 -8.94
CA GLU A 493 -11.49 -21.76 -8.94
C GLU A 493 -11.48 -23.27 -8.73
N GLU A 494 -10.48 -23.99 -9.26
CA GLU A 494 -10.40 -25.43 -9.15
C GLU A 494 -8.98 -25.88 -8.75
N ILE A 495 -8.89 -26.74 -7.74
CA ILE A 495 -7.64 -27.31 -7.24
C ILE A 495 -7.72 -28.82 -7.42
N ILE A 496 -6.78 -29.39 -8.16
CA ILE A 496 -6.74 -30.83 -8.47
C ILE A 496 -5.42 -31.42 -8.02
N GLY A 497 -5.47 -32.41 -7.13
CA GLY A 497 -4.28 -33.14 -6.69
C GLY A 497 -3.65 -33.92 -7.84
N ILE A 498 -2.32 -33.91 -7.93
CA ILE A 498 -1.55 -34.66 -8.93
C ILE A 498 -0.45 -35.49 -8.25
N THR A 499 -0.08 -36.59 -8.89
CA THR A 499 1.07 -37.41 -8.50
C THR A 499 2.12 -37.32 -9.61
N PRO A 500 3.05 -36.34 -9.56
CA PRO A 500 4.07 -36.19 -10.58
C PRO A 500 5.04 -37.39 -10.58
N ILE A 501 5.50 -37.79 -11.76
CA ILE A 501 6.41 -38.90 -11.98
C ILE A 501 7.86 -38.41 -11.77
N PRO A 502 8.61 -38.93 -10.78
CA PRO A 502 9.98 -38.51 -10.54
C PRO A 502 10.90 -38.99 -11.67
N LYS A 503 11.81 -38.13 -12.14
CA LYS A 503 12.88 -38.53 -13.07
C LYS A 503 13.94 -39.40 -12.38
N ASN A 504 14.09 -39.26 -11.06
CA ASN A 504 14.92 -40.15 -10.23
C ASN A 504 14.09 -40.71 -9.06
N PRO A 505 13.58 -41.96 -9.16
CA PRO A 505 12.65 -42.51 -8.17
C PRO A 505 13.32 -42.90 -6.84
N ASN A 506 14.65 -42.97 -6.78
CA ASN A 506 15.37 -43.41 -5.58
C ASN A 506 15.58 -42.28 -4.55
N LEU A 507 15.24 -41.03 -4.91
CA LEU A 507 15.34 -39.90 -4.00
C LEU A 507 14.19 -39.95 -2.99
N THR A 508 14.53 -39.94 -1.71
CA THR A 508 13.58 -39.84 -0.59
C THR A 508 13.60 -38.46 0.08
N VAL A 509 14.63 -37.68 -0.19
CA VAL A 509 14.90 -36.37 0.39
C VAL A 509 15.24 -35.37 -0.71
N LEU A 510 14.65 -34.19 -0.64
CA LEU A 510 15.03 -33.01 -1.39
C LEU A 510 16.05 -32.22 -0.59
N LYS A 511 17.31 -32.23 -1.03
CA LYS A 511 18.41 -31.58 -0.31
C LYS A 511 18.25 -30.06 -0.28
N ALA A 512 18.86 -29.44 0.73
CA ALA A 512 19.00 -27.99 0.81
C ALA A 512 19.63 -27.43 -0.49
N LYS A 513 19.07 -26.34 -1.02
CA LYS A 513 19.51 -25.66 -2.24
C LYS A 513 19.55 -26.56 -3.49
N ASP A 514 18.84 -27.69 -3.50
CA ASP A 514 18.80 -28.63 -4.61
C ASP A 514 17.43 -28.62 -5.33
N THR A 515 17.34 -29.31 -6.47
CA THR A 515 16.16 -29.36 -7.33
C THR A 515 15.73 -30.80 -7.59
N LEU A 516 14.46 -31.10 -7.37
CA LEU A 516 13.84 -32.33 -7.89
C LEU A 516 13.29 -32.11 -9.29
N TYR A 517 13.41 -33.16 -10.09
CA TYR A 517 12.89 -33.20 -11.45
C TYR A 517 11.76 -34.20 -11.56
N TYR A 518 10.63 -33.71 -12.03
CA TYR A 518 9.40 -34.44 -12.20
C TYR A 518 8.85 -34.25 -13.62
N SER A 519 7.88 -35.08 -13.99
CA SER A 519 6.97 -34.82 -15.09
C SER A 519 5.52 -35.10 -14.67
N PHE A 520 4.56 -34.40 -15.26
CA PHE A 520 3.14 -34.65 -15.03
C PHE A 520 2.32 -34.27 -16.26
N THR A 521 1.13 -34.84 -16.43
CA THR A 521 0.17 -34.39 -17.44
C THR A 521 -0.85 -33.45 -16.80
N LEU A 522 -1.36 -32.48 -17.57
CA LEU A 522 -2.42 -31.61 -17.07
C LEU A 522 -3.64 -32.47 -16.71
N PRO A 523 -4.15 -32.39 -15.47
CA PRO A 523 -5.33 -33.16 -15.09
C PRO A 523 -6.57 -32.62 -15.80
N ALA A 524 -7.57 -33.48 -15.99
CA ALA A 524 -8.87 -33.04 -16.46
C ALA A 524 -9.51 -32.09 -15.44
N PHE A 525 -10.12 -31.00 -15.92
CA PHE A 525 -10.75 -29.96 -15.10
C PHE A 525 -12.21 -29.77 -15.51
N LYS A 526 -13.03 -29.23 -14.60
CA LYS A 526 -14.45 -28.92 -14.83
C LYS A 526 -14.72 -27.47 -15.17
N MET A 527 -13.74 -26.59 -14.91
CA MET A 527 -13.81 -25.17 -15.22
C MET A 527 -14.08 -24.93 -16.71
N GLU A 528 -15.08 -24.10 -17.04
CA GLU A 528 -15.46 -23.84 -18.43
C GLU A 528 -14.37 -23.09 -19.22
N ASN A 529 -13.74 -22.08 -18.61
CA ASN A 529 -12.81 -21.17 -19.30
C ASN A 529 -11.56 -20.88 -18.44
N PRO A 530 -10.68 -21.87 -18.20
CA PRO A 530 -9.43 -21.64 -17.49
C PRO A 530 -8.51 -20.74 -18.31
N GLY A 531 -8.06 -19.63 -17.72
CA GLY A 531 -7.10 -18.71 -18.34
C GLY A 531 -5.66 -19.03 -17.98
N TYR A 532 -5.44 -19.56 -16.78
CA TYR A 532 -4.11 -19.90 -16.27
C TYR A 532 -4.19 -21.15 -15.40
N PHE A 533 -3.06 -21.83 -15.23
CA PHE A 533 -2.87 -22.76 -14.13
C PHE A 533 -1.54 -22.48 -13.42
N LYS A 534 -1.36 -23.08 -12.25
CA LYS A 534 -0.04 -23.19 -11.61
C LYS A 534 0.07 -24.49 -10.86
N VAL A 535 1.30 -24.89 -10.57
CA VAL A 535 1.59 -25.99 -9.65
C VAL A 535 1.74 -25.43 -8.24
N ALA A 536 1.01 -26.01 -7.30
CA ALA A 536 1.03 -25.69 -5.88
C ALA A 536 1.53 -26.90 -5.08
N ILE A 537 2.21 -26.62 -3.97
CA ILE A 537 2.72 -27.65 -3.07
C ILE A 537 1.96 -27.50 -1.75
N SER A 538 1.54 -28.62 -1.18
CA SER A 538 0.97 -28.70 0.17
C SER A 538 1.81 -29.66 1.01
N GLU A 539 1.77 -29.46 2.31
CA GLU A 539 2.61 -30.16 3.26
C GLU A 539 1.87 -30.30 4.59
N ASN A 540 2.08 -31.41 5.30
CA ASN A 540 1.61 -31.60 6.68
C ASN A 540 0.12 -31.28 6.92
N GLY A 541 -0.74 -31.52 5.94
CA GLY A 541 -2.19 -31.22 6.02
C GLY A 541 -2.57 -29.75 5.81
N LEU A 542 -1.60 -28.88 5.54
CA LEU A 542 -1.83 -27.47 5.19
C LEU A 542 -2.36 -27.34 3.76
N GLN A 543 -3.12 -26.27 3.51
CA GLN A 543 -3.63 -25.96 2.18
C GLN A 543 -2.50 -25.74 1.15
N PRO A 544 -2.73 -25.97 -0.16
CA PRO A 544 -1.72 -25.75 -1.19
C PRO A 544 -1.19 -24.30 -1.24
N GLY A 545 0.13 -24.13 -1.23
CA GLY A 545 0.83 -22.86 -1.22
C GLY A 545 0.98 -22.22 -2.61
N MET A 546 1.45 -20.97 -2.65
CA MET A 546 1.71 -20.23 -3.90
C MET A 546 3.13 -20.47 -4.42
N ASN A 547 3.47 -21.72 -4.69
CA ASN A 547 4.84 -22.16 -5.04
C ASN A 547 5.20 -21.92 -6.51
N GLY A 548 4.23 -22.01 -7.41
CA GLY A 548 4.43 -21.82 -8.86
C GLY A 548 3.90 -20.50 -9.41
N ASP A 549 4.47 -20.10 -10.54
CA ASP A 549 4.02 -18.95 -11.33
C ASP A 549 2.74 -19.29 -12.11
N ASN A 550 2.01 -18.26 -12.53
CA ASN A 550 0.83 -18.44 -13.39
C ASN A 550 1.28 -18.77 -14.82
N ILE A 551 0.97 -19.97 -15.31
CA ILE A 551 1.19 -20.40 -16.69
C ILE A 551 -0.09 -20.19 -17.48
N LYS A 552 0.00 -19.49 -18.61
CA LYS A 552 -1.16 -19.19 -19.43
C LYS A 552 -1.63 -20.43 -20.17
N LEU A 553 -2.93 -20.65 -20.18
CA LEU A 553 -3.57 -21.69 -20.96
C LEU A 553 -4.05 -21.11 -22.29
N VAL A 554 -3.66 -21.74 -23.38
CA VAL A 554 -4.05 -21.34 -24.75
C VAL A 554 -4.83 -22.48 -25.40
N ASN A 555 -5.82 -22.13 -26.22
CA ASN A 555 -6.60 -23.12 -26.96
C ASN A 555 -5.80 -23.77 -28.10
#